data_AF-A0A4Y8R727-F1
#
_entry.id   AF-A0A4Y8R727-F1
#
_cell.length_a   1.000
_cell.length_b   1.000
_cell.length_c   1.000
_cell.angle_alpha   90.00
_cell.angle_beta   90.00
_cell.angle_gamma   90.00
#
_symmetry.space_group_name_H-M   'P 1'
#
loop_
_entity.id
_entity.type
_entity.pdbx_description
1 polymer ?
#
loop_
_entity_poly.entity_id
_entity_poly.type
_entity_poly.pdbx_seq_one_letter_code
_entity_poly.pdbx_strand_id
1 'polypeptide(L)'
;MPYPDLSLPPALARDPRTPPPRRLRRLADLADAEAEAGVLDAALGDDQRWSTWSAVEKGQRGPEPRPDWVVTADAALDTELGLLKTGKEADVFLLERAVPGDPARRSLLAAKRYRDLDHRSFRRDTVYTEDRRVRRTRDRRALDRKSRYGRQVAAGQWAAAEFAALCELWSAGAPVPYPVQIDGDEILMEFVGTSDGVSHEAAPRLARTRPDRDLLASWWDQVRDAMAVLARLGYAHGDLSPYNVLADGERIVVIDLPQVVDLVANPFGTELLLRDCRTMAAWFAGRGLETDADELFAVLLAQAW
;
A
#
# COMPACT_ATOMS: atom_id res chain seq x y z
N MET A 1 -76.35 -42.37 -21.03
CA MET A 1 -75.15 -42.12 -21.84
C MET A 1 -74.11 -41.45 -20.95
N PRO A 2 -73.11 -42.19 -20.44
CA PRO A 2 -71.90 -41.66 -19.76
C PRO A 2 -70.72 -41.56 -20.76
N TYR A 3 -69.83 -40.56 -20.67
CA TYR A 3 -68.47 -40.54 -20.04
C TYR A 3 -67.70 -39.34 -20.69
N PRO A 4 -66.46 -38.93 -20.28
CA PRO A 4 -65.63 -39.44 -19.18
C PRO A 4 -64.90 -38.40 -18.30
N ASP A 5 -64.45 -38.96 -17.17
CA ASP A 5 -63.31 -38.66 -16.32
C ASP A 5 -62.03 -38.23 -17.07
N LEU A 6 -61.39 -37.14 -16.60
CA LEU A 6 -60.07 -36.66 -17.03
C LEU A 6 -59.07 -36.84 -15.89
N SER A 7 -58.78 -38.10 -15.58
CA SER A 7 -57.59 -38.49 -14.82
C SER A 7 -56.35 -38.15 -15.66
N LEU A 8 -55.47 -37.31 -15.11
CA LEU A 8 -54.16 -37.00 -15.69
C LEU A 8 -53.29 -38.27 -15.74
N PRO A 9 -52.59 -38.55 -16.87
CA PRO A 9 -51.69 -39.68 -16.95
C PRO A 9 -50.43 -39.48 -16.08
N PRO A 10 -49.80 -40.59 -15.64
CA PRO A 10 -48.66 -40.56 -14.73
C PRO A 10 -47.39 -39.99 -15.38
N ALA A 11 -46.53 -39.47 -14.52
CA ALA A 11 -45.25 -38.83 -14.81
C ALA A 11 -44.40 -39.61 -15.81
N LEU A 12 -44.02 -38.94 -16.91
CA LEU A 12 -42.83 -39.29 -17.67
C LEU A 12 -41.61 -38.97 -16.81
N ALA A 13 -41.00 -40.01 -16.27
CA ALA A 13 -39.65 -39.97 -15.70
C ALA A 13 -38.70 -39.29 -16.69
N ARG A 14 -38.12 -38.15 -16.29
CA ARG A 14 -37.09 -37.47 -17.07
C ARG A 14 -35.78 -38.22 -16.92
N ASP A 15 -35.19 -38.61 -18.05
CA ASP A 15 -33.83 -39.14 -18.15
C ASP A 15 -32.82 -38.05 -17.72
N PRO A 16 -31.97 -38.28 -16.70
CA PRO A 16 -30.98 -37.31 -16.22
C PRO A 16 -29.85 -37.02 -17.22
N ARG A 17 -29.84 -37.64 -18.42
CA ARG A 17 -28.79 -37.45 -19.43
C ARG A 17 -29.20 -36.63 -20.65
N THR A 18 -30.38 -36.00 -20.65
CA THR A 18 -30.80 -35.11 -21.74
C THR A 18 -30.56 -33.63 -21.37
N PRO A 19 -29.65 -32.89 -22.03
CA PRO A 19 -29.44 -31.48 -21.74
C PRO A 19 -30.71 -30.67 -22.08
N PRO A 20 -31.10 -29.68 -21.25
CA PRO A 20 -32.32 -28.93 -21.47
C PRO A 20 -32.25 -28.12 -22.79
N PRO A 21 -33.40 -27.91 -23.47
CA PRO A 21 -33.44 -27.16 -24.72
C PRO A 21 -32.90 -25.73 -24.52
N ARG A 22 -32.18 -25.20 -25.53
CA ARG A 22 -31.42 -23.94 -25.51
C ARG A 22 -32.16 -22.69 -24.96
N ARG A 23 -33.50 -22.70 -24.92
CA ARG A 23 -34.30 -21.62 -24.32
C ARG A 23 -34.34 -21.64 -22.78
N LEU A 24 -34.16 -22.79 -22.14
CA LEU A 24 -34.13 -22.93 -20.68
C LEU A 24 -32.77 -22.60 -20.06
N ARG A 25 -31.66 -22.83 -20.79
CA ARG A 25 -30.33 -22.32 -20.40
C ARG A 25 -30.32 -20.81 -20.30
N ARG A 26 -30.89 -20.12 -21.30
CA ARG A 26 -30.96 -18.66 -21.32
C ARG A 26 -31.77 -18.07 -20.16
N LEU A 27 -32.76 -18.79 -19.62
CA LEU A 27 -33.55 -18.34 -18.48
C LEU A 27 -32.86 -18.62 -17.14
N ALA A 28 -32.08 -19.70 -17.03
CA ALA A 28 -31.21 -19.94 -15.87
C ALA A 28 -30.04 -18.96 -15.85
N ASP A 29 -29.38 -18.73 -17.00
CA ASP A 29 -28.31 -17.76 -17.16
C ASP A 29 -28.80 -16.31 -16.92
N LEU A 30 -30.07 -16.00 -17.26
CA LEU A 30 -30.69 -14.70 -16.95
C LEU A 30 -31.12 -14.60 -15.49
N ALA A 31 -31.57 -15.68 -14.86
CA ALA A 31 -31.90 -15.68 -13.44
C ALA A 31 -30.64 -15.61 -12.55
N ASP A 32 -29.55 -16.25 -12.97
CA ASP A 32 -28.24 -16.16 -12.33
C ASP A 32 -27.63 -14.77 -12.56
N ALA A 33 -27.77 -14.19 -13.77
CA ALA A 33 -27.37 -12.80 -14.04
C ALA A 33 -28.26 -11.76 -13.33
N GLU A 34 -29.56 -12.01 -13.14
CA GLU A 34 -30.47 -11.18 -12.35
C GLU A 34 -30.22 -11.35 -10.85
N ALA A 35 -29.79 -12.53 -10.38
CA ALA A 35 -29.32 -12.75 -9.02
C ALA A 35 -27.96 -12.08 -8.77
N GLU A 36 -27.01 -12.15 -9.71
CA GLU A 36 -25.74 -11.41 -9.68
C GLU A 36 -25.99 -9.89 -9.74
N ALA A 37 -26.92 -9.42 -10.57
CA ALA A 37 -27.32 -8.01 -10.64
C ALA A 37 -28.07 -7.55 -9.38
N GLY A 38 -28.86 -8.41 -8.75
CA GLY A 38 -29.54 -8.15 -7.48
C GLY A 38 -28.58 -8.08 -6.29
N VAL A 39 -27.41 -8.73 -6.36
CA VAL A 39 -26.32 -8.60 -5.38
C VAL A 39 -25.48 -7.34 -5.63
N LEU A 40 -25.36 -6.90 -6.89
CA LEU A 40 -24.70 -5.65 -7.28
C LEU A 40 -25.50 -4.38 -6.89
N ASP A 41 -26.79 -4.52 -6.57
CA ASP A 41 -27.68 -3.41 -6.16
C ASP A 41 -27.95 -3.38 -4.64
N ALA A 42 -27.13 -4.08 -3.86
CA ALA A 42 -27.00 -3.73 -2.44
C ALA A 42 -26.38 -2.33 -2.38
N ALA A 43 -27.18 -1.35 -1.99
CA ALA A 43 -26.68 0.02 -1.79
C ALA A 43 -25.44 -0.05 -0.90
N LEU A 44 -24.30 0.35 -1.46
CA LEU A 44 -23.03 0.43 -0.74
C LEU A 44 -23.22 1.27 0.52
N GLY A 45 -22.57 0.89 1.62
CA GLY A 45 -22.46 1.76 2.79
C GLY A 45 -21.78 3.08 2.44
N ASP A 46 -22.01 4.12 3.26
CA ASP A 46 -21.41 5.45 3.07
C ASP A 46 -19.87 5.44 3.08
N ASP A 47 -19.28 4.40 3.69
CA ASP A 47 -17.85 4.11 3.84
C ASP A 47 -17.33 3.07 2.84
N GLN A 48 -18.16 2.64 1.87
CA GLN A 48 -17.83 1.57 0.94
C GLN A 48 -17.71 2.04 -0.51
N ARG A 49 -16.81 1.40 -1.25
CA ARG A 49 -16.69 1.52 -2.70
C ARG A 49 -16.30 0.18 -3.30
N TRP A 50 -16.61 -0.02 -4.59
CA TRP A 50 -16.01 -1.12 -5.34
C TRP A 50 -14.50 -0.96 -5.39
N SER A 51 -13.78 -2.07 -5.25
CA SER A 51 -12.33 -2.09 -5.39
C SER A 51 -11.90 -1.55 -6.75
N THR A 52 -10.93 -0.64 -6.76
CA THR A 52 -10.38 -0.08 -8.02
C THR A 52 -9.29 -0.97 -8.63
N TRP A 53 -9.01 -2.15 -8.05
CA TRP A 53 -7.92 -3.03 -8.48
C TRP A 53 -7.90 -3.31 -9.99
N SER A 54 -9.05 -3.66 -10.55
CA SER A 54 -9.16 -3.98 -11.97
C SER A 54 -9.36 -2.76 -12.87
N ALA A 55 -9.67 -1.61 -12.28
CA ALA A 55 -9.79 -0.33 -12.98
C ALA A 55 -8.42 0.32 -13.22
N VAL A 56 -7.45 0.15 -12.31
CA VAL A 56 -6.10 0.70 -12.48
C VAL A 56 -5.28 -0.10 -13.50
N GLU A 57 -4.37 0.58 -14.18
CA GLU A 57 -3.46 -0.04 -15.14
C GLU A 57 -2.53 -1.05 -14.46
N LYS A 58 -2.01 -2.04 -15.21
CA LYS A 58 -1.11 -3.06 -14.64
C LYS A 58 0.13 -2.47 -13.98
N GLY A 59 0.68 -1.39 -14.52
CA GLY A 59 1.85 -0.69 -13.94
C GLY A 59 1.54 0.10 -12.66
N GLN A 60 0.26 0.24 -12.32
CA GLN A 60 -0.20 0.86 -11.07
C GLN A 60 -0.54 -0.16 -9.99
N ARG A 61 -0.21 -1.44 -10.22
CA ARG A 61 -0.37 -2.55 -9.27
C ARG A 61 0.98 -2.95 -8.72
N GLY A 62 0.98 -3.43 -7.48
CA GLY A 62 2.18 -3.91 -6.80
C GLY A 62 2.96 -4.98 -7.57
N PRO A 63 4.26 -5.13 -7.25
CA PRO A 63 5.16 -6.04 -7.91
C PRO A 63 4.77 -7.52 -7.70
N GLU A 64 5.25 -8.39 -8.57
CA GLU A 64 5.12 -9.84 -8.43
C GLU A 64 6.39 -10.46 -7.80
N PRO A 65 6.28 -11.58 -7.05
CA PRO A 65 5.05 -12.28 -6.69
C PRO A 65 4.24 -11.51 -5.65
N ARG A 66 2.91 -11.50 -5.81
CA ARG A 66 2.03 -10.80 -4.86
C ARG A 66 1.86 -11.65 -3.61
N PRO A 67 1.87 -11.04 -2.40
CA PRO A 67 1.51 -11.75 -1.20
C PRO A 67 0.09 -12.35 -1.29
N ASP A 68 -0.11 -13.56 -0.77
CA ASP A 68 -1.37 -14.29 -0.85
C ASP A 68 -2.55 -13.56 -0.18
N TRP A 69 -2.26 -12.67 0.77
CA TRP A 69 -3.26 -11.86 1.46
C TRP A 69 -3.85 -10.75 0.58
N VAL A 70 -3.26 -10.44 -0.59
CA VAL A 70 -3.72 -9.37 -1.47
C VAL A 70 -4.93 -9.83 -2.28
N VAL A 71 -6.10 -9.28 -1.95
CA VAL A 71 -7.35 -9.52 -2.68
C VAL A 71 -7.34 -8.73 -3.98
N THR A 72 -7.52 -9.46 -5.08
CA THR A 72 -7.47 -8.96 -6.46
C THR A 72 -8.77 -9.21 -7.25
N ALA A 73 -9.83 -9.66 -6.56
CA ALA A 73 -11.09 -10.01 -7.19
C ALA A 73 -11.88 -8.76 -7.62
N ASP A 74 -12.47 -8.79 -8.81
CA ASP A 74 -13.27 -7.69 -9.37
C ASP A 74 -14.49 -7.34 -8.52
N ALA A 75 -15.07 -8.34 -7.86
CA ALA A 75 -16.22 -8.18 -6.97
C ALA A 75 -15.83 -7.78 -5.53
N ALA A 76 -14.58 -7.39 -5.27
CA ALA A 76 -14.18 -6.96 -3.94
C ALA A 76 -14.70 -5.54 -3.63
N LEU A 77 -15.05 -5.30 -2.36
CA LEU A 77 -15.39 -3.99 -1.82
C LEU A 77 -14.25 -3.48 -0.94
N ASP A 78 -13.93 -2.21 -1.10
CA ASP A 78 -13.09 -1.44 -0.20
C ASP A 78 -14.00 -0.73 0.82
N THR A 79 -13.81 -1.00 2.12
CA THR A 79 -14.56 -0.40 3.25
C THR A 79 -13.60 0.41 4.12
N GLU A 80 -13.90 1.68 4.38
CA GLU A 80 -13.11 2.53 5.26
C GLU A 80 -13.37 2.22 6.74
N LEU A 81 -12.35 1.72 7.44
CA LEU A 81 -12.45 1.37 8.86
C LEU A 81 -12.05 2.52 9.79
N GLY A 82 -11.43 3.58 9.26
CA GLY A 82 -11.16 4.81 10.00
C GLY A 82 -9.79 5.43 9.74
N LEU A 83 -9.51 6.56 10.40
CA LEU A 83 -8.25 7.30 10.26
C LEU A 83 -7.15 6.71 11.14
N LEU A 84 -6.02 6.32 10.53
CA LEU A 84 -4.81 5.87 11.27
C LEU A 84 -3.92 7.04 11.68
N LYS A 85 -3.68 7.97 10.76
CA LYS A 85 -2.79 9.11 11.00
C LYS A 85 -3.19 10.28 10.11
N THR A 86 -3.26 11.47 10.71
CA THR A 86 -3.24 12.71 9.93
C THR A 86 -1.82 13.25 9.78
N GLY A 87 -1.52 13.74 8.58
CA GLY A 87 -0.24 14.35 8.26
C GLY A 87 -0.42 15.69 7.56
N LYS A 88 0.68 16.47 7.52
CA LYS A 88 0.72 17.73 6.77
C LYS A 88 0.55 17.53 5.27
N GLU A 89 1.07 16.42 4.76
CA GLU A 89 1.16 16.15 3.32
C GLU A 89 0.20 15.05 2.87
N ALA A 90 -0.19 14.15 3.76
CA ALA A 90 -1.09 13.05 3.47
C ALA A 90 -1.81 12.61 4.75
N ASP A 91 -3.01 12.08 4.58
CA ASP A 91 -3.71 11.31 5.60
C ASP A 91 -3.59 9.82 5.29
N VAL A 92 -3.56 9.00 6.34
CA VAL A 92 -3.50 7.54 6.24
C VAL A 92 -4.73 6.96 6.91
N PHE A 93 -5.50 6.18 6.15
CA PHE A 93 -6.73 5.51 6.60
C PHE A 93 -6.50 4.00 6.65
N LEU A 94 -7.21 3.32 7.55
CA LEU A 94 -7.36 1.88 7.54
C LEU A 94 -8.52 1.51 6.61
N LEU A 95 -8.28 0.55 5.75
CA LEU A 95 -9.25 0.08 4.77
C LEU A 95 -9.26 -1.45 4.76
N GLU A 96 -10.45 -2.04 4.71
CA GLU A 96 -10.61 -3.47 4.42
C GLU A 96 -11.03 -3.65 2.97
N ARG A 97 -10.30 -4.48 2.22
CA ARG A 97 -10.74 -4.99 0.93
C ARG A 97 -11.24 -6.41 1.10
N ALA A 98 -12.52 -6.66 0.90
CA ALA A 98 -13.11 -8.00 1.07
C ALA A 98 -14.01 -8.39 -0.09
N VAL A 99 -14.08 -9.69 -0.39
CA VAL A 99 -15.09 -10.24 -1.31
C VAL A 99 -16.39 -10.48 -0.54
N PRO A 100 -17.51 -9.86 -0.91
CA PRO A 100 -18.79 -10.08 -0.24
C PRO A 100 -19.15 -11.56 -0.18
N GLY A 101 -19.55 -12.03 1.02
CA GLY A 101 -19.92 -13.42 1.25
C GLY A 101 -18.74 -14.40 1.40
N ASP A 102 -17.49 -13.95 1.30
CA ASP A 102 -16.30 -14.78 1.52
C ASP A 102 -15.39 -14.18 2.61
N PRO A 103 -15.55 -14.60 3.89
CA PRO A 103 -14.79 -14.04 5.01
C PRO A 103 -13.29 -14.39 4.96
N ALA A 104 -12.88 -15.37 4.16
CA ALA A 104 -11.48 -15.76 4.03
C ALA A 104 -10.73 -14.86 3.02
N ARG A 105 -11.44 -14.17 2.13
CA ARG A 105 -10.84 -13.33 1.08
C ARG A 105 -10.94 -11.86 1.45
N ARG A 106 -10.08 -11.44 2.38
CA ARG A 106 -9.92 -10.05 2.80
C ARG A 106 -8.47 -9.61 2.92
N SER A 107 -8.23 -8.31 2.72
CA SER A 107 -6.96 -7.62 2.96
C SER A 107 -7.19 -6.42 3.87
N LEU A 108 -6.32 -6.23 4.86
CA LEU A 108 -6.23 -4.96 5.58
C LEU A 108 -5.16 -4.09 4.93
N LEU A 109 -5.54 -2.88 4.57
CA LEU A 109 -4.75 -1.95 3.78
C LEU A 109 -4.61 -0.62 4.52
N ALA A 110 -3.45 0.00 4.38
CA ALA A 110 -3.25 1.41 4.69
C ALA A 110 -3.45 2.23 3.40
N ALA A 111 -4.43 3.13 3.40
CA ALA A 111 -4.69 4.05 2.30
C ALA A 111 -4.06 5.42 2.59
N LYS A 112 -2.93 5.72 1.93
CA LYS A 112 -2.26 7.03 2.03
C LYS A 112 -2.77 7.95 0.92
N ARG A 113 -3.48 9.01 1.30
CA ARG A 113 -4.07 10.01 0.41
C ARG A 113 -3.35 11.34 0.55
N TYR A 114 -2.77 11.85 -0.53
CA TYR A 114 -2.02 13.11 -0.48
C TYR A 114 -2.97 14.31 -0.48
N ARG A 115 -2.59 15.35 0.27
CA ARG A 115 -3.30 16.62 0.31
C ARG A 115 -2.84 17.54 -0.82
N ASP A 116 -3.77 18.37 -1.28
CA ASP A 116 -3.46 19.50 -2.17
C ASP A 116 -2.44 20.48 -1.55
N LEU A 117 -1.58 21.05 -2.40
CA LEU A 117 -0.36 21.81 -2.04
C LEU A 117 -0.52 23.00 -1.06
N ASP A 118 -1.72 23.52 -0.81
CA ASP A 118 -1.92 24.68 0.08
C ASP A 118 -1.72 24.35 1.58
N HIS A 119 -1.69 23.06 1.95
CA HIS A 119 -1.47 22.63 3.34
C HIS A 119 0.01 22.52 3.73
N ARG A 120 0.95 22.79 2.80
CA ARG A 120 2.38 22.79 3.10
C ARG A 120 2.81 24.15 3.66
N SER A 121 3.02 24.22 4.97
CA SER A 121 3.72 25.34 5.60
C SER A 121 5.19 25.34 5.13
N PHE A 122 5.55 26.30 4.27
CA PHE A 122 6.87 26.61 3.73
C PHE A 122 7.97 26.79 4.81
N ARG A 123 8.43 25.70 5.42
CA ARG A 123 9.68 25.66 6.19
C ARG A 123 10.36 24.31 5.97
N ARG A 124 11.02 24.17 4.82
CA ARG A 124 12.18 23.28 4.51
C ARG A 124 12.46 23.08 3.00
N ASP A 125 11.76 23.77 2.10
CA ASP A 125 11.90 23.56 0.64
C ASP A 125 13.21 24.04 0.00
N THR A 126 14.11 24.71 0.72
CA THR A 126 15.35 25.23 0.13
C THR A 126 16.45 24.18 -0.10
N VAL A 127 16.27 22.94 0.36
CA VAL A 127 17.28 21.87 0.18
C VAL A 127 16.80 20.76 -0.78
N TYR A 128 15.49 20.64 -1.03
CA TYR A 128 14.92 19.46 -1.70
C TYR A 128 14.40 19.68 -3.13
N THR A 129 14.36 20.92 -3.62
CA THR A 129 13.72 21.22 -4.93
C THR A 129 14.64 21.92 -5.94
N GLU A 130 15.96 21.78 -5.84
CA GLU A 130 16.86 22.33 -6.88
C GLU A 130 17.23 21.34 -7.99
N ASP A 131 17.04 20.02 -7.82
CA ASP A 131 17.72 19.04 -8.68
C ASP A 131 16.88 18.33 -9.77
N ARG A 132 15.60 18.70 -9.97
CA ARG A 132 14.84 18.21 -11.15
C ARG A 132 14.96 19.12 -12.38
N ARG A 133 15.98 19.97 -12.44
CA ARG A 133 16.28 20.77 -13.63
C ARG A 133 17.03 19.93 -14.66
N VAL A 134 16.29 19.41 -15.64
CA VAL A 134 16.53 19.58 -17.10
C VAL A 134 15.94 18.39 -17.90
N ARG A 135 14.71 18.55 -18.41
CA ARG A 135 14.32 18.38 -19.84
C ARG A 135 12.80 18.33 -20.02
N ARG A 136 12.17 19.52 -20.13
CA ARG A 136 11.14 19.89 -21.14
C ARG A 136 10.49 21.22 -20.77
N THR A 137 10.86 22.27 -21.50
CA THR A 137 10.42 23.67 -21.34
C THR A 137 9.00 23.94 -21.88
N ARG A 138 8.03 23.07 -21.55
CA ARG A 138 6.60 23.35 -21.76
C ARG A 138 5.76 23.24 -20.47
N ASP A 139 6.19 22.48 -19.48
CA ASP A 139 5.38 22.19 -18.28
C ASP A 139 5.52 23.25 -17.17
N ARG A 140 6.55 24.10 -17.22
CA ARG A 140 6.74 25.17 -16.23
C ARG A 140 5.64 26.25 -16.27
N ARG A 141 5.02 26.48 -17.44
CA ARG A 141 3.95 27.50 -17.57
C ARG A 141 2.56 27.01 -17.14
N ALA A 142 2.41 25.71 -16.85
CA ALA A 142 1.15 25.15 -16.34
C ALA A 142 1.09 25.17 -14.80
N LEU A 143 2.23 25.03 -14.13
CA LEU A 143 2.34 25.06 -12.66
C LEU A 143 2.18 26.48 -12.08
N ASP A 144 2.50 27.53 -12.85
CA ASP A 144 2.44 28.92 -12.41
C ASP A 144 1.01 29.48 -12.25
N ARG A 145 -0.05 28.74 -12.61
CA ARG A 145 -1.45 29.23 -12.50
C ARG A 145 -2.26 28.74 -11.30
N LYS A 146 -1.66 27.97 -10.36
CA LYS A 146 -2.31 27.55 -9.09
C LYS A 146 -3.77 27.05 -9.24
N SER A 147 -4.12 26.44 -10.38
CA SER A 147 -5.46 25.93 -10.60
C SER A 147 -5.66 24.66 -9.77
N ARG A 148 -6.92 24.38 -9.36
CA ARG A 148 -7.28 23.13 -8.68
C ARG A 148 -6.75 21.90 -9.43
N TYR A 149 -6.85 21.92 -10.75
CA TYR A 149 -6.32 20.87 -11.63
C TYR A 149 -4.79 20.73 -11.53
N GLY A 150 -4.04 21.83 -11.53
CA GLY A 150 -2.57 21.77 -11.39
C GLY A 150 -2.12 21.22 -10.03
N ARG A 151 -2.89 21.44 -8.96
CA ARG A 151 -2.61 20.88 -7.63
C ARG A 151 -2.83 19.37 -7.58
N GLN A 152 -3.95 18.89 -8.15
CA GLN A 152 -4.26 17.46 -8.23
C GLN A 152 -3.22 16.70 -9.05
N VAL A 153 -2.76 17.28 -10.17
CA VAL A 153 -1.68 16.69 -10.98
C VAL A 153 -0.37 16.58 -10.18
N ALA A 154 -0.03 17.59 -9.37
CA ALA A 154 1.15 17.53 -8.54
C ALA A 154 1.03 16.45 -7.45
N ALA A 155 -0.11 16.37 -6.74
CA ALA A 155 -0.35 15.33 -5.73
C ALA A 155 -0.20 13.91 -6.32
N GLY A 156 -0.77 13.67 -7.50
CA GLY A 156 -0.61 12.40 -8.21
C GLY A 156 0.83 12.08 -8.62
N GLN A 157 1.65 13.09 -8.97
CA GLN A 157 3.07 12.89 -9.25
C GLN A 157 3.87 12.47 -8.01
N TRP A 158 3.53 13.01 -6.84
CA TRP A 158 4.16 12.60 -5.57
C TRP A 158 3.76 11.18 -5.20
N ALA A 159 2.47 10.85 -5.29
CA ALA A 159 1.99 9.50 -5.04
C ALA A 159 2.67 8.49 -5.98
N ALA A 160 2.77 8.81 -7.28
CA ALA A 160 3.43 7.94 -8.27
C ALA A 160 4.91 7.71 -7.96
N ALA A 161 5.62 8.76 -7.52
CA ALA A 161 7.03 8.63 -7.13
C ALA A 161 7.21 7.76 -5.87
N GLU A 162 6.38 7.96 -4.83
CA GLU A 162 6.45 7.13 -3.62
C GLU A 162 6.05 5.68 -3.90
N PHE A 163 5.03 5.45 -4.73
CA PHE A 163 4.63 4.11 -5.14
C PHE A 163 5.74 3.39 -5.91
N ALA A 164 6.41 4.08 -6.84
CA ALA A 164 7.54 3.52 -7.59
C ALA A 164 8.71 3.15 -6.65
N ALA A 165 9.07 4.04 -5.73
CA ALA A 165 10.12 3.77 -4.74
C ALA A 165 9.76 2.58 -3.83
N LEU A 166 8.52 2.50 -3.34
CA LEU A 166 8.03 1.36 -2.56
C LEU A 166 8.13 0.05 -3.35
N CYS A 167 7.75 0.06 -4.64
CA CYS A 167 7.81 -1.13 -5.48
C CYS A 167 9.25 -1.61 -5.66
N GLU A 168 10.18 -0.69 -5.93
CA GLU A 168 11.60 -1.00 -6.11
C GLU A 168 12.23 -1.53 -4.82
N LEU A 169 12.00 -0.83 -3.70
CA LEU A 169 12.53 -1.22 -2.39
C LEU A 169 11.99 -2.57 -1.94
N TRP A 170 10.69 -2.79 -2.06
CA TRP A 170 10.08 -4.07 -1.71
C TRP A 170 10.62 -5.21 -2.58
N SER A 171 10.73 -4.98 -3.90
CA SER A 171 11.27 -5.98 -4.84
C SER A 171 12.75 -6.31 -4.56
N ALA A 172 13.50 -5.36 -4.01
CA ALA A 172 14.88 -5.55 -3.57
C ALA A 172 15.00 -6.21 -2.18
N GLY A 173 13.88 -6.53 -1.54
CA GLY A 173 13.83 -7.19 -0.24
C GLY A 173 13.95 -6.23 0.96
N ALA A 174 13.77 -4.92 0.76
CA ALA A 174 13.70 -4.00 1.90
C ALA A 174 12.43 -4.30 2.72
N PRO A 175 12.51 -4.23 4.07
CA PRO A 175 11.35 -4.41 4.93
C PRO A 175 10.50 -3.13 4.91
N VAL A 176 9.73 -2.95 3.85
CA VAL A 176 8.81 -1.82 3.64
C VAL A 176 7.38 -2.37 3.43
N PRO A 177 6.32 -1.58 3.65
CA PRO A 177 4.96 -2.06 3.37
C PRO A 177 4.83 -2.47 1.91
N TYR A 178 4.26 -3.64 1.65
CA TYR A 178 3.99 -4.05 0.27
C TYR A 178 3.06 -3.03 -0.42
N PRO A 179 3.46 -2.42 -1.54
CA PRO A 179 2.62 -1.46 -2.26
C PRO A 179 1.56 -2.22 -3.07
N VAL A 180 0.30 -2.19 -2.66
CA VAL A 180 -0.78 -2.93 -3.33
C VAL A 180 -1.13 -2.27 -4.65
N GLN A 181 -1.45 -0.99 -4.67
CA GLN A 181 -1.76 -0.25 -5.89
C GLN A 181 -1.67 1.27 -5.67
N ILE A 182 -1.66 2.00 -6.77
CA ILE A 182 -1.87 3.46 -6.80
C ILE A 182 -3.06 3.80 -7.70
N ASP A 183 -3.90 4.72 -7.24
CA ASP A 183 -5.00 5.31 -8.02
C ASP A 183 -5.03 6.82 -7.80
N GLY A 184 -4.64 7.59 -8.82
CA GLY A 184 -4.50 9.04 -8.72
C GLY A 184 -3.48 9.46 -7.65
N ASP A 185 -3.97 10.05 -6.56
CA ASP A 185 -3.22 10.52 -5.39
C ASP A 185 -3.43 9.63 -4.15
N GLU A 186 -3.92 8.41 -4.32
CA GLU A 186 -4.06 7.42 -3.26
C GLU A 186 -3.11 6.23 -3.51
N ILE A 187 -2.32 5.89 -2.50
CA ILE A 187 -1.55 4.64 -2.45
C ILE A 187 -2.24 3.70 -1.46
N LEU A 188 -2.60 2.50 -1.91
CA LEU A 188 -2.97 1.40 -1.05
C LEU A 188 -1.74 0.52 -0.83
N MET A 189 -1.42 0.23 0.42
CA MET A 189 -0.28 -0.60 0.82
C MET A 189 -0.64 -1.49 2.01
N GLU A 190 0.23 -2.43 2.33
CA GLU A 190 0.11 -3.30 3.50
C GLU A 190 -0.20 -2.48 4.77
N PHE A 191 -1.27 -2.88 5.47
CA PHE A 191 -1.44 -2.46 6.86
C PHE A 191 -0.51 -3.29 7.74
N VAL A 192 0.45 -2.63 8.38
CA VAL A 192 1.40 -3.26 9.30
C VAL A 192 0.83 -3.22 10.72
N GLY A 193 0.43 -4.38 11.22
CA GLY A 193 -0.20 -4.50 12.52
C GLY A 193 -0.92 -5.83 12.68
N THR A 194 -1.69 -5.94 13.76
CA THR A 194 -2.43 -7.15 14.09
C THR A 194 -3.93 -6.93 13.95
N SER A 195 -4.65 -8.02 13.70
CA SER A 195 -6.10 -8.05 13.74
C SER A 195 -6.60 -9.39 14.27
N ASP A 196 -7.58 -9.33 15.16
CA ASP A 196 -8.34 -10.50 15.61
C ASP A 196 -9.69 -10.65 14.86
N GLY A 197 -9.89 -9.86 13.80
CA GLY A 197 -11.12 -9.80 13.02
C GLY A 197 -12.23 -8.92 13.60
N VAL A 198 -12.05 -8.36 14.81
CA VAL A 198 -12.98 -7.41 15.45
C VAL A 198 -12.29 -6.07 15.69
N SER A 199 -11.02 -6.13 16.08
CA SER A 199 -10.15 -5.01 16.32
C SER A 199 -8.94 -5.06 15.38
N HIS A 200 -8.41 -3.87 15.11
CA HIS A 200 -7.23 -3.67 14.28
C HIS A 200 -6.26 -2.78 15.06
N GLU A 201 -5.08 -3.29 15.35
CA GLU A 201 -4.05 -2.56 16.07
C GLU A 201 -2.83 -2.38 15.17
N ALA A 202 -2.52 -1.12 14.84
CA ALA A 202 -1.34 -0.80 14.07
C ALA A 202 -0.07 -1.11 14.87
N ALA A 203 0.95 -1.65 14.21
CA ALA A 203 2.22 -1.93 14.84
C ALA A 203 2.80 -0.65 15.50
N PRO A 204 3.34 -0.74 16.71
CA PRO A 204 3.93 0.41 17.37
C PRO A 204 5.16 0.93 16.61
N ARG A 205 5.39 2.24 16.66
CA ARG A 205 6.67 2.82 16.21
C ARG A 205 7.79 2.28 17.09
N LEU A 206 8.93 1.93 16.50
CA LEU A 206 10.13 1.45 17.19
C LEU A 206 10.47 2.34 18.38
N ALA A 207 10.39 3.67 18.22
CA ALA A 207 10.59 4.66 19.29
C ALA A 207 9.80 4.42 20.58
N ARG A 208 8.62 3.81 20.50
CA ARG A 208 7.70 3.54 21.62
C ARG A 208 7.87 2.14 22.22
N THR A 209 8.75 1.32 21.65
CA THR A 209 8.98 -0.06 22.11
C THR A 209 10.05 -0.14 23.19
N ARG A 210 10.00 -1.24 23.94
CA ARG A 210 10.98 -1.66 24.95
C ARG A 210 11.23 -3.17 24.78
N PRO A 211 11.94 -3.59 23.72
CA PRO A 211 12.24 -4.99 23.47
C PRO A 211 13.21 -5.55 24.53
N ASP A 212 13.27 -6.88 24.64
CA ASP A 212 14.39 -7.54 25.29
C ASP A 212 15.67 -7.46 24.45
N ARG A 213 16.77 -8.00 24.96
CA ARG A 213 18.09 -7.89 24.34
C ARG A 213 18.19 -8.60 23.00
N ASP A 214 17.57 -9.78 22.87
CA ASP A 214 17.70 -10.62 21.69
C ASP A 214 16.88 -10.04 20.54
N LEU A 215 15.65 -9.60 20.84
CA LEU A 215 14.81 -8.91 19.87
C LEU A 215 15.42 -7.56 19.45
N LEU A 216 16.01 -6.82 20.38
CA LEU A 216 16.71 -5.57 20.07
C LEU A 216 17.87 -5.79 19.11
N ALA A 217 18.67 -6.84 19.32
CA ALA A 217 19.77 -7.21 18.43
C ALA A 217 19.26 -7.62 17.04
N SER A 218 18.21 -8.45 16.97
CA SER A 218 17.59 -8.82 15.69
C SER A 218 17.06 -7.61 14.92
N TRP A 219 16.37 -6.68 15.59
CA TRP A 219 15.89 -5.46 14.96
C TRP A 219 17.03 -4.56 14.47
N TRP A 220 18.17 -4.54 15.17
CA TRP A 220 19.35 -3.78 14.71
C TRP A 220 19.90 -4.34 13.40
N ASP A 221 20.03 -5.66 13.30
CA ASP A 221 20.49 -6.31 12.07
C ASP A 221 19.51 -6.05 10.92
N GLN A 222 18.19 -6.17 11.16
CA GLN A 222 17.18 -5.86 10.16
C GLN A 222 17.22 -4.38 9.70
N VAL A 223 17.48 -3.44 10.60
CA VAL A 223 17.66 -2.01 10.24
C VAL A 223 18.90 -1.80 9.39
N ARG A 224 20.03 -2.43 9.74
CA ARG A 224 21.26 -2.35 8.95
C ARG A 224 21.05 -2.92 7.55
N ASP A 225 20.38 -4.07 7.45
CA ASP A 225 20.07 -4.70 6.17
C ASP A 225 19.12 -3.84 5.33
N ALA A 226 18.10 -3.24 5.95
CA ALA A 226 17.21 -2.30 5.28
C ALA A 226 17.99 -1.11 4.70
N MET A 227 18.84 -0.47 5.51
CA MET A 227 19.69 0.64 5.06
C MET A 227 20.66 0.21 3.96
N ALA A 228 21.16 -1.01 4.00
CA ALA A 228 22.01 -1.59 2.98
C ALA A 228 21.28 -1.80 1.65
N VAL A 229 20.02 -2.26 1.68
CA VAL A 229 19.18 -2.34 0.47
C VAL A 229 18.99 -0.95 -0.14
N LEU A 230 18.65 0.06 0.67
CA LEU A 230 18.52 1.44 0.19
C LEU A 230 19.82 1.91 -0.46
N ALA A 231 20.96 1.75 0.22
CA ALA A 231 22.26 2.21 -0.28
C ALA A 231 22.64 1.53 -1.61
N ARG A 232 22.43 0.22 -1.75
CA ARG A 232 22.67 -0.52 -3.02
C ARG A 232 21.82 -0.04 -4.18
N LEU A 233 20.63 0.49 -3.90
CA LEU A 233 19.76 1.12 -4.89
C LEU A 233 20.13 2.61 -5.13
N GLY A 234 21.20 3.10 -4.50
CA GLY A 234 21.63 4.48 -4.61
C GLY A 234 20.82 5.46 -3.76
N TYR A 235 20.13 4.98 -2.72
CA TYR A 235 19.27 5.80 -1.87
C TYR A 235 19.76 5.92 -0.43
N ALA A 236 19.59 7.10 0.15
CA ALA A 236 19.42 7.29 1.60
C ALA A 236 17.94 7.49 1.91
N HIS A 237 17.51 7.24 3.14
CA HIS A 237 16.15 7.60 3.54
C HIS A 237 16.02 9.11 3.79
N GLY A 238 17.07 9.76 4.30
CA GLY A 238 17.15 11.21 4.51
C GLY A 238 16.45 11.76 5.76
N ASP A 239 15.56 10.98 6.37
CA ASP A 239 14.94 11.27 7.67
C ASP A 239 14.66 9.98 8.45
N LEU A 240 15.53 8.96 8.33
CA LEU A 240 15.34 7.71 9.04
C LEU A 240 15.52 7.94 10.53
N SER A 241 14.52 7.51 11.28
CA SER A 241 14.54 7.55 12.74
C SER A 241 13.69 6.41 13.30
N PRO A 242 13.81 6.11 14.59
CA PRO A 242 12.95 5.14 15.27
C PRO A 242 11.46 5.50 15.24
N TYR A 243 11.11 6.73 14.87
CA TYR A 243 9.72 7.11 14.63
C TYR A 243 9.24 6.62 13.25
N ASN A 244 10.11 6.48 12.25
CA ASN A 244 9.79 6.05 10.89
C ASN A 244 10.02 4.55 10.67
N VAL A 245 10.11 3.79 11.75
CA VAL A 245 10.16 2.33 11.74
C VAL A 245 9.01 1.81 12.60
N LEU A 246 8.22 0.90 12.07
CA LEU A 246 7.23 0.12 12.81
C LEU A 246 7.88 -1.18 13.29
N ALA A 247 7.51 -1.62 14.48
CA ALA A 247 7.96 -2.87 15.09
C ALA A 247 6.75 -3.80 15.21
N ASP A 248 6.72 -4.84 14.37
CA ASP A 248 5.59 -5.74 14.20
C ASP A 248 6.02 -7.16 14.62
N GLY A 249 5.86 -7.46 15.90
CA GLY A 249 6.40 -8.70 16.48
C GLY A 249 7.91 -8.76 16.33
N GLU A 250 8.42 -9.76 15.60
CA GLU A 250 9.86 -9.94 15.36
C GLU A 250 10.39 -9.13 14.17
N ARG A 251 9.52 -8.61 13.29
CA ARG A 251 9.95 -7.85 12.11
C ARG A 251 9.91 -6.34 12.35
N ILE A 252 10.82 -5.61 11.72
CA ILE A 252 10.69 -4.17 11.53
C ILE A 252 10.11 -3.86 10.15
N VAL A 253 9.44 -2.71 10.02
CA VAL A 253 8.99 -2.18 8.74
C VAL A 253 9.31 -0.70 8.65
N VAL A 254 10.12 -0.30 7.68
CA VAL A 254 10.50 1.10 7.39
C VAL A 254 9.36 1.77 6.63
N ILE A 255 8.91 2.92 7.13
CA ILE A 255 7.78 3.67 6.57
C ILE A 255 8.17 5.11 6.27
N ASP A 256 7.29 5.81 5.55
CA ASP A 256 7.48 7.22 5.19
C ASP A 256 8.69 7.43 4.27
N LEU A 257 8.62 6.79 3.09
CA LEU A 257 9.62 6.85 2.02
C LEU A 257 9.47 7.99 0.96
N PRO A 258 8.61 9.03 1.07
CA PRO A 258 8.59 10.10 0.06
C PRO A 258 9.90 10.92 0.01
N GLN A 259 10.81 10.66 0.94
CA GLN A 259 12.08 11.38 1.11
C GLN A 259 13.30 10.56 0.70
N VAL A 260 13.16 9.42 -0.01
CA VAL A 260 14.35 8.72 -0.50
C VAL A 260 15.21 9.67 -1.32
N VAL A 261 16.46 9.84 -0.87
CA VAL A 261 17.42 10.78 -1.44
C VAL A 261 18.41 10.00 -2.27
N ASP A 262 18.52 10.36 -3.54
CA ASP A 262 19.57 9.86 -4.42
C ASP A 262 20.95 10.25 -3.88
N LEU A 263 21.78 9.25 -3.58
CA LEU A 263 23.11 9.41 -2.98
C LEU A 263 24.10 10.09 -3.93
N VAL A 264 23.89 9.98 -5.23
CA VAL A 264 24.80 10.47 -6.27
C VAL A 264 24.35 11.83 -6.78
N ALA A 265 23.06 11.97 -7.07
CA ALA A 265 22.50 13.20 -7.63
C ALA A 265 22.34 14.30 -6.57
N ASN A 266 22.00 13.95 -5.33
CA ASN A 266 21.83 14.95 -4.27
C ASN A 266 23.20 15.35 -3.68
N PRO A 267 23.57 16.65 -3.70
CA PRO A 267 24.82 17.13 -3.09
C PRO A 267 24.97 16.77 -1.61
N PHE A 268 23.85 16.56 -0.90
CA PHE A 268 23.80 16.22 0.51
C PHE A 268 23.51 14.73 0.79
N GLY A 269 23.49 13.88 -0.24
CA GLY A 269 23.07 12.47 -0.12
C GLY A 269 23.89 11.68 0.90
N THR A 270 25.22 11.81 0.85
CA THR A 270 26.13 11.12 1.79
C THR A 270 26.01 11.61 3.23
N GLU A 271 25.78 12.91 3.43
CA GLU A 271 25.61 13.50 4.77
C GLU A 271 24.28 13.10 5.40
N LEU A 272 23.23 12.99 4.58
CA LEU A 272 21.93 12.46 4.98
C LEU A 272 22.01 10.98 5.34
N LEU A 273 22.75 10.16 4.59
CA LEU A 273 23.02 8.76 4.93
C LEU A 273 23.75 8.65 6.28
N LEU A 274 24.78 9.48 6.52
CA LEU A 274 25.50 9.49 7.79
C LEU A 274 24.58 9.92 8.96
N ARG A 275 23.68 10.88 8.73
CA ARG A 275 22.68 11.30 9.72
C ARG A 275 21.73 10.15 10.08
N ASP A 276 21.26 9.41 9.09
CA ASP A 276 20.41 8.23 9.28
C ASP A 276 21.14 7.17 10.14
N CYS A 277 22.40 6.87 9.81
CA CYS A 277 23.25 5.93 10.56
C CYS A 277 23.38 6.33 12.03
N ARG A 278 23.73 7.59 12.29
CA ARG A 278 23.90 8.12 13.65
C ARG A 278 22.61 8.10 14.46
N THR A 279 21.50 8.44 13.82
CA THR A 279 20.19 8.49 14.48
C THR A 279 19.74 7.11 14.93
N MET A 280 19.89 6.11 14.05
CA MET A 280 19.52 4.74 14.37
C MET A 280 20.49 4.12 15.39
N ALA A 281 21.80 4.20 15.16
CA ALA A 281 22.82 3.69 16.08
C ALA A 281 22.63 4.26 17.50
N ALA A 282 22.42 5.57 17.64
CA ALA A 282 22.20 6.20 18.94
C ALA A 282 20.98 5.64 19.69
N TRP A 283 19.90 5.30 18.98
CA TRP A 283 18.70 4.74 19.62
C TRP A 283 18.91 3.32 20.15
N PHE A 284 19.64 2.48 19.40
CA PHE A 284 20.00 1.12 19.80
C PHE A 284 21.07 1.13 20.91
N ALA A 285 22.07 2.01 20.81
CA ALA A 285 23.06 2.22 21.87
C ALA A 285 22.41 2.65 23.20
N GLY A 286 21.45 3.57 23.14
CA GLY A 286 20.67 4.01 24.29
C GLY A 286 19.84 2.90 24.96
N ARG A 287 19.76 1.71 24.36
CA ARG A 287 19.08 0.51 24.88
C ARG A 287 20.02 -0.64 25.23
N GLY A 288 21.34 -0.39 25.20
CA GLY A 288 22.34 -1.34 25.69
C GLY A 288 22.92 -2.29 24.63
N LEU A 289 22.76 -1.96 23.33
CA LEU A 289 23.60 -2.56 22.29
C LEU A 289 24.88 -1.75 22.09
N GLU A 290 25.94 -2.42 21.68
CA GLU A 290 27.12 -1.75 21.14
C GLU A 290 26.88 -1.50 19.65
N THR A 291 26.99 -0.24 19.23
CA THR A 291 26.77 0.17 17.84
C THR A 291 27.83 1.17 17.43
N ASP A 292 28.32 1.06 16.20
CA ASP A 292 29.22 2.04 15.58
C ASP A 292 28.56 2.64 14.34
N ALA A 293 28.21 3.93 14.42
CA ALA A 293 27.54 4.63 13.33
C ALA A 293 28.49 4.93 12.16
N ASP A 294 29.77 5.17 12.42
CA ASP A 294 30.75 5.50 11.40
C ASP A 294 31.19 4.22 10.66
N GLU A 295 31.30 3.08 11.36
CA GLU A 295 31.46 1.75 10.75
C GLU A 295 30.27 1.40 9.86
N LEU A 296 29.03 1.55 10.36
CA LEU A 296 27.83 1.32 9.57
C LEU A 296 27.83 2.20 8.31
N PHE A 297 28.11 3.49 8.46
CA PHE A 297 28.19 4.42 7.33
C PHE A 297 29.24 3.98 6.30
N ALA A 298 30.44 3.57 6.73
CA ALA A 298 31.48 3.10 5.83
C ALA A 298 31.04 1.86 5.04
N VAL A 299 30.39 0.89 5.70
CA VAL A 299 29.83 -0.31 5.05
C VAL A 299 28.76 0.05 4.03
N LEU A 300 27.83 0.94 4.38
CA LEU A 300 26.75 1.36 3.49
C LEU A 300 27.26 2.14 2.28
N LEU A 301 28.21 3.05 2.51
CA LEU A 301 28.83 3.81 1.43
C LEU A 301 29.55 2.87 0.45
N ALA A 302 30.28 1.87 0.95
CA ALA A 302 30.93 0.87 0.10
C ALA A 302 29.95 -0.01 -0.71
N GLN A 303 28.69 -0.10 -0.31
CA GLN A 303 27.66 -0.81 -1.06
C GLN A 303 26.91 0.06 -2.08
N ALA A 304 27.03 1.38 -1.97
CA ALA A 304 26.40 2.33 -2.89
C ALA A 304 27.23 2.55 -4.19
N TRP A 305 28.49 2.11 -4.22
CA TRP A 305 29.45 2.31 -5.33
C TRP A 305 30.03 0.97 -5.79
#